data_AF-A0A5B8W055-F1
#
_entry.id   AF-A0A5B8W055-F1
#
_cell.length_a   1.000
_cell.length_b   1.000
_cell.length_c   1.000
_cell.angle_alpha   90.00
_cell.angle_beta   90.00
_cell.angle_gamma   90.00
#
_symmetry.space_group_name_H-M   'P 1'
#
loop_
_entity.id
_entity.type
_entity.pdbx_description
1 polymer ?
#
loop_
_entity_poly.entity_id
_entity_poly.type
_entity_poly.pdbx_seq_one_letter_code
_entity_poly.pdbx_strand_id
1 'polypeptide(L)'
;MSNNPQLLFVAGPNGAGKSTFSKDLSEIGAIIFDVDKVIAHIEAQKPDIIKKHAYQEATKEFFIQAAKAIEKRQHFTLETNFRDDNLMDIVAEFKRFGYTTNMIYLTLESIRHSIDRVNERVANGGHYVDQNNIEQNFDLGLQYLEKFAEQFDNLEIIDASGTNWQLRSLLSIQNRKLTHVGNNVAERLIQTVNAIIDRFTPPRPKQVLRPYRGPRR
;
A
#
# COMPACT_ATOMS: atom_id res chain seq x y z
N MET A 1 18.67 8.62 -16.17
CA MET A 1 17.74 8.53 -15.03
C MET A 1 18.47 7.76 -13.95
N SER A 2 18.55 8.27 -12.72
CA SER A 2 19.20 7.53 -11.63
C SER A 2 18.42 6.24 -11.38
N ASN A 3 19.03 5.10 -11.70
CA ASN A 3 18.42 3.77 -11.61
C ASN A 3 18.46 3.30 -10.15
N ASN A 4 17.81 4.05 -9.27
CA ASN A 4 17.77 3.74 -7.85
C ASN A 4 16.86 2.52 -7.63
N PRO A 5 17.28 1.58 -6.76
CA PRO A 5 16.41 0.46 -6.43
C PRO A 5 15.15 0.97 -5.74
N GLN A 6 14.10 0.16 -5.78
CA GLN A 6 12.77 0.55 -5.36
C GLN A 6 12.29 -0.31 -4.20
N LEU A 7 11.64 0.33 -3.25
CA LEU A 7 10.79 -0.32 -2.27
C LEU A 7 9.35 -0.14 -2.75
N LEU A 8 8.70 -1.22 -3.16
CA LEU A 8 7.32 -1.23 -3.61
C LEU A 8 6.41 -1.86 -2.56
N PHE A 9 5.39 -1.14 -2.14
CA PHE A 9 4.30 -1.70 -1.34
C PHE A 9 3.14 -2.01 -2.29
N VAL A 10 2.70 -3.26 -2.30
CA VAL A 10 1.42 -3.66 -2.91
C VAL A 10 0.45 -3.93 -1.77
N ALA A 11 -0.39 -2.93 -1.50
CA ALA A 11 -1.24 -2.83 -0.32
C ALA A 11 -2.73 -2.91 -0.68
N GLY A 12 -3.58 -3.17 0.31
CA GLY A 12 -5.03 -3.26 0.13
C GLY A 12 -5.67 -4.42 0.90
N PRO A 13 -6.99 -4.55 0.89
CA PRO A 13 -7.69 -5.60 1.63
C PRO A 13 -7.49 -6.99 1.02
N ASN A 14 -7.90 -8.02 1.76
CA ASN A 14 -8.00 -9.38 1.21
C ASN A 14 -8.93 -9.40 -0.02
N GLY A 15 -8.65 -10.26 -0.99
CA GLY A 15 -9.43 -10.34 -2.24
C GLY A 15 -9.20 -9.20 -3.24
N ALA A 16 -8.38 -8.19 -2.94
CA ALA A 16 -8.12 -7.07 -3.85
C ALA A 16 -7.22 -7.42 -5.05
N GLY A 17 -6.57 -8.59 -5.05
CA GLY A 17 -5.68 -9.03 -6.14
C GLY A 17 -4.19 -8.77 -5.90
N LYS A 18 -3.80 -8.34 -4.69
CA LYS A 18 -2.41 -7.97 -4.36
C LYS A 18 -1.37 -8.98 -4.85
N SER A 19 -1.58 -10.28 -4.68
CA SER A 19 -0.63 -11.31 -5.11
C SER A 19 -0.45 -11.44 -6.62
N THR A 20 -1.40 -10.98 -7.41
CA THR A 20 -1.27 -10.87 -8.87
C THR A 20 -0.42 -9.65 -9.18
N PHE A 21 -0.79 -8.50 -8.62
CA PHE A 21 -0.07 -7.24 -8.83
C PHE A 21 1.37 -7.25 -8.33
N SER A 22 1.64 -7.89 -7.19
CA SER A 22 2.99 -8.00 -6.66
C SER A 22 3.92 -8.80 -7.60
N LYS A 23 3.39 -9.74 -8.39
CA LYS A 23 4.17 -10.44 -9.42
C LYS A 23 4.37 -9.59 -10.66
N ASP A 24 3.30 -8.95 -11.14
CA ASP A 24 3.31 -8.26 -12.43
C ASP A 24 3.99 -6.88 -12.38
N LEU A 25 3.94 -6.21 -11.23
CA LEU A 25 4.45 -4.84 -11.06
C LEU A 25 5.80 -4.78 -10.35
N SER A 26 6.32 -5.91 -9.86
CA SER A 26 7.67 -5.95 -9.31
C SER A 26 8.70 -5.90 -10.43
N GLU A 27 9.77 -5.15 -10.19
CA GLU A 27 10.95 -5.17 -11.06
C GLU A 27 11.57 -6.56 -11.17
N ILE A 28 12.16 -6.87 -12.32
CA ILE A 28 12.81 -8.16 -12.55
C ILE A 28 13.93 -8.37 -11.51
N GLY A 29 13.90 -9.50 -10.82
CA GLY A 29 14.86 -9.83 -9.78
C GLY A 29 14.61 -9.17 -8.42
N ALA A 30 13.44 -8.52 -8.24
CA ALA A 30 12.99 -8.04 -6.94
C ALA A 30 12.80 -9.20 -5.95
N ILE A 31 13.11 -8.94 -4.68
CA ILE A 31 12.65 -9.79 -3.58
C ILE A 31 11.19 -9.46 -3.33
N ILE A 32 10.30 -10.44 -3.44
CA ILE A 32 8.87 -10.28 -3.15
C ILE A 32 8.56 -10.95 -1.82
N PHE A 33 8.14 -10.16 -0.85
CA PHE A 33 7.77 -10.61 0.48
C PHE A 33 6.25 -10.55 0.67
N ASP A 34 5.62 -11.70 0.82
CA ASP A 34 4.20 -11.84 1.13
C ASP A 34 4.05 -12.39 2.55
N VAL A 35 3.58 -11.52 3.46
CA VAL A 35 3.46 -11.82 4.89
C VAL A 35 2.54 -13.01 5.13
N ASP A 36 1.42 -13.10 4.41
CA ASP A 36 0.42 -14.16 4.60
C ASP A 36 0.99 -15.51 4.14
N LYS A 37 1.75 -15.54 3.03
CA LYS A 37 2.43 -16.77 2.56
C LYS A 37 3.54 -17.23 3.51
N VAL A 38 4.32 -16.30 4.05
CA VAL A 38 5.40 -16.63 5.00
C VAL A 38 4.81 -17.20 6.30
N ILE A 39 3.75 -16.59 6.83
CA ILE A 39 3.04 -17.11 8.01
C ILE A 39 2.47 -18.50 7.73
N ALA A 40 1.76 -18.68 6.61
CA ALA A 40 1.20 -19.98 6.25
C ALA A 40 2.28 -21.07 6.11
N HIS A 41 3.46 -20.71 5.58
CA HIS A 41 4.60 -21.62 5.49
C HIS A 41 5.14 -22.01 6.87
N ILE A 42 5.27 -21.06 7.80
CA ILE A 42 5.70 -21.29 9.18
C ILE A 42 4.70 -22.20 9.91
N GLU A 43 3.40 -21.91 9.81
CA GLU A 43 2.33 -22.71 10.43
C GLU A 43 2.29 -24.14 9.87
N ALA A 44 2.52 -24.32 8.57
CA ALA A 44 2.60 -25.64 7.95
C ALA A 44 3.80 -26.47 8.44
N GLN A 45 4.92 -25.83 8.76
CA GLN A 45 6.11 -26.49 9.31
C GLN A 45 6.02 -26.74 10.81
N LYS A 46 5.24 -25.93 11.53
CA LYS A 46 5.08 -25.98 12.98
C LYS A 46 3.59 -25.93 13.34
N PRO A 47 2.83 -27.03 13.18
CA PRO A 47 1.37 -27.02 13.36
C PRO A 47 0.89 -26.54 14.74
N ASP A 48 1.70 -26.75 15.78
CA ASP A 48 1.39 -26.35 17.16
C ASP A 48 1.88 -24.93 17.52
N ILE A 49 2.40 -24.16 16.55
CA ILE A 49 2.88 -22.80 16.81
C ILE A 49 1.71 -21.89 17.20
N ILE A 50 1.90 -21.15 18.29
CA ILE A 50 0.96 -20.10 18.66
C ILE A 50 1.05 -18.99 17.62
N LYS A 51 -0.09 -18.52 17.09
CA LYS A 51 -0.15 -17.47 16.04
C LYS A 51 0.83 -16.32 16.26
N LYS A 52 0.90 -15.77 17.48
CA LYS A 52 1.82 -14.68 17.84
C LYS A 52 3.28 -15.01 17.53
N HIS A 53 3.72 -16.24 17.78
CA HIS A 53 5.09 -16.68 17.47
C HIS A 53 5.30 -16.84 15.96
N ALA A 54 4.30 -17.31 15.21
CA ALA A 54 4.38 -17.35 13.74
C ALA A 54 4.55 -15.94 13.15
N TYR A 55 3.79 -14.96 13.66
CA TYR A 55 3.98 -13.54 13.31
C TYR A 55 5.40 -13.06 13.64
N GLN A 56 5.91 -13.33 14.84
CA GLN A 56 7.27 -12.93 15.23
C GLN A 56 8.36 -13.55 14.34
N GLU A 57 8.21 -14.82 13.95
CA GLU A 57 9.13 -15.47 13.02
C GLU A 57 9.05 -14.86 11.61
N ALA A 58 7.83 -14.60 11.11
CA ALA A 58 7.63 -13.91 9.84
C ALA A 58 8.24 -12.50 9.83
N THR A 59 8.11 -11.76 10.95
CA THR A 59 8.75 -10.44 11.11
C THR A 59 10.27 -10.53 11.08
N LYS A 60 10.87 -11.55 11.72
CA LYS A 60 12.33 -11.76 11.64
C LYS A 60 12.78 -12.05 10.21
N GLU A 61 12.08 -12.94 9.51
CA GLU A 61 12.37 -13.28 8.11
C GLU A 61 12.23 -12.06 7.20
N PHE A 62 11.21 -11.22 7.43
CA PHE A 62 11.04 -9.95 6.73
C PHE A 62 12.28 -9.05 6.86
N PHE A 63 12.75 -8.80 8.07
CA PHE A 63 13.92 -7.94 8.29
C PHE A 63 15.21 -8.54 7.70
N ILE A 64 15.37 -9.86 7.73
CA ILE A 64 16.51 -10.54 7.09
C ILE A 64 16.48 -10.30 5.57
N GLN A 65 15.33 -10.50 4.92
CA GLN A 65 15.19 -10.31 3.48
C GLN A 65 15.33 -8.84 3.09
N ALA A 66 14.80 -7.92 3.90
CA ALA A 66 14.95 -6.48 3.70
C ALA A 66 16.42 -6.03 3.80
N ALA A 67 17.14 -6.47 4.84
CA ALA A 67 18.56 -6.18 5.00
C ALA A 67 19.38 -6.71 3.83
N LYS A 68 19.09 -7.94 3.38
CA LYS A 68 19.72 -8.54 2.19
C LYS A 68 19.43 -7.73 0.92
N ALA A 69 18.20 -7.22 0.75
CA ALA A 69 17.84 -6.40 -0.39
C ALA A 69 18.67 -5.11 -0.41
N ILE A 70 18.77 -4.43 0.74
CA ILE A 70 19.57 -3.21 0.92
C ILE A 70 21.04 -3.47 0.63
N GLU A 71 21.63 -4.51 1.24
CA GLU A 71 23.03 -4.90 1.06
C GLU A 71 23.36 -5.12 -0.43
N LYS A 72 22.45 -5.79 -1.14
CA LYS A 72 22.63 -6.16 -2.55
C LYS A 72 22.08 -5.14 -3.53
N ARG A 73 21.55 -4.01 -3.04
CA ARG A 73 20.88 -2.97 -3.85
C ARG A 73 19.77 -3.54 -4.76
N GLN A 74 19.05 -4.55 -4.28
CA GLN A 74 17.95 -5.18 -5.01
C GLN A 74 16.63 -4.46 -4.76
N HIS A 75 15.75 -4.47 -5.75
CA HIS A 75 14.36 -4.07 -5.57
C HIS A 75 13.68 -4.97 -4.52
N PHE A 76 12.78 -4.38 -3.73
CA PHE A 76 12.05 -5.09 -2.70
C PHE A 76 10.56 -4.75 -2.81
N THR A 77 9.72 -5.77 -2.88
CA THR A 77 8.28 -5.64 -2.93
C THR A 77 7.67 -6.27 -1.69
N LEU A 78 6.88 -5.50 -0.94
CA LEU A 78 6.11 -5.97 0.19
C LEU A 78 4.62 -6.03 -0.17
N GLU A 79 4.06 -7.24 -0.10
CA GLU A 79 2.61 -7.45 -0.13
C GLU A 79 2.05 -7.42 1.29
N THR A 80 1.06 -6.55 1.54
CA THR A 80 0.53 -6.34 2.90
C THR A 80 -0.91 -5.83 2.90
N ASN A 81 -1.63 -6.04 4.01
CA ASN A 81 -2.90 -5.35 4.27
C ASN A 81 -2.69 -3.93 4.84
N PHE A 82 -1.43 -3.52 5.03
CA PHE A 82 -0.99 -2.18 5.43
C PHE A 82 -1.62 -1.69 6.74
N ARG A 83 -1.44 -2.45 7.83
CA ARG A 83 -2.06 -2.18 9.14
C ARG A 83 -1.08 -2.25 10.31
N ASP A 84 0.19 -1.92 10.05
CA ASP A 84 1.27 -1.98 11.05
C ASP A 84 2.11 -0.70 10.97
N ASP A 85 2.23 0.01 12.10
CA ASP A 85 2.96 1.28 12.19
C ASP A 85 4.47 1.05 11.98
N ASN A 86 4.98 -0.15 12.34
CA ASN A 86 6.39 -0.50 12.17
C ASN A 86 6.81 -0.55 10.70
N LEU A 87 5.85 -0.57 9.76
CA LEU A 87 6.16 -0.45 8.33
C LEU A 87 6.80 0.91 8.00
N MET A 88 6.62 1.94 8.82
CA MET A 88 7.25 3.23 8.57
C MET A 88 8.74 3.23 8.88
N ASP A 89 9.17 2.40 9.83
CA ASP A 89 10.60 2.22 10.11
C ASP A 89 11.31 1.62 8.89
N ILE A 90 10.67 0.66 8.20
CA ILE A 90 11.26 0.07 6.99
C ILE A 90 11.29 1.08 5.83
N VAL A 91 10.24 1.90 5.67
CA VAL A 91 10.22 2.95 4.65
C VAL A 91 11.35 3.95 4.89
N ALA A 92 11.54 4.38 6.15
CA ALA A 92 12.61 5.29 6.52
C ALA A 92 14.00 4.66 6.29
N GLU A 93 14.17 3.38 6.61
CA GLU A 93 15.43 2.65 6.41
C GLU A 93 15.79 2.57 4.92
N PHE A 94 14.89 2.11 4.05
CA PHE A 94 15.14 2.03 2.62
C PHE A 94 15.46 3.42 2.03
N LYS A 95 14.74 4.47 2.45
CA LYS A 95 15.04 5.86 2.05
C LYS A 95 16.45 6.29 2.42
N ARG A 96 16.93 5.94 3.62
CA ARG A 96 18.31 6.23 4.05
C ARG A 96 19.35 5.59 3.14
N PHE A 97 19.03 4.45 2.52
CA PHE A 97 19.89 3.77 1.54
C PHE A 97 19.62 4.19 0.08
N GLY A 98 18.86 5.27 -0.13
CA GLY A 98 18.66 5.88 -1.44
C GLY A 98 17.63 5.18 -2.33
N TYR A 99 16.74 4.38 -1.74
CA TYR A 99 15.65 3.76 -2.48
C TYR A 99 14.54 4.77 -2.79
N THR A 100 13.88 4.58 -3.93
CA THR A 100 12.60 5.23 -4.21
C THR A 100 11.49 4.41 -3.57
N THR A 101 10.60 5.06 -2.82
CA THR A 101 9.50 4.39 -2.13
C THR A 101 8.20 4.57 -2.87
N ASN A 102 7.58 3.44 -3.22
CA ASN A 102 6.38 3.37 -4.05
C ASN A 102 5.30 2.62 -3.28
N MET A 103 4.06 3.07 -3.40
CA MET A 103 2.90 2.31 -2.95
C MET A 103 1.86 2.21 -4.07
N ILE A 104 1.33 1.02 -4.25
CA ILE A 104 0.12 0.75 -5.00
C ILE A 104 -0.88 0.20 -3.99
N TYR A 105 -1.95 0.96 -3.74
CA TYR A 105 -3.00 0.59 -2.83
C TYR A 105 -4.25 0.19 -3.61
N LEU A 106 -4.59 -1.09 -3.57
CA LEU A 106 -5.78 -1.64 -4.19
C LEU A 106 -6.97 -1.49 -3.23
N THR A 107 -8.07 -0.94 -3.71
CA THR A 107 -9.31 -0.81 -2.95
C THR A 107 -10.39 -1.73 -3.50
N LEU A 108 -11.36 -2.09 -2.65
CA LEU A 108 -12.62 -2.69 -3.07
C LEU A 108 -13.78 -1.82 -2.60
N GLU A 109 -14.87 -1.81 -3.37
CA GLU A 109 -16.05 -0.98 -3.15
C GLU A 109 -16.79 -1.35 -1.85
N SER A 110 -16.74 -2.62 -1.44
CA SER A 110 -17.43 -3.09 -0.25
C SER A 110 -16.68 -4.25 0.43
N ILE A 111 -16.92 -4.42 1.73
CA ILE A 111 -16.41 -5.57 2.50
C ILE A 111 -16.95 -6.88 1.93
N ARG A 112 -18.18 -6.86 1.41
CA ARG A 112 -18.80 -8.00 0.74
C ARG A 112 -17.97 -8.47 -0.45
N HIS A 113 -17.46 -7.57 -1.30
CA HIS A 113 -16.55 -7.95 -2.37
C HIS A 113 -15.28 -8.65 -1.86
N SER A 114 -14.74 -8.20 -0.72
CA SER A 114 -13.57 -8.82 -0.09
C SER A 114 -13.88 -10.24 0.37
N ILE A 115 -14.98 -10.41 1.12
CA ILE A 115 -15.44 -11.72 1.63
C ILE A 115 -15.74 -12.68 0.48
N ASP A 116 -16.52 -12.25 -0.52
CA ASP A 116 -16.92 -13.09 -1.65
C ASP A 116 -15.69 -13.59 -2.42
N ARG A 117 -14.70 -12.72 -2.70
CA ARG A 117 -13.46 -13.10 -3.39
C ARG A 117 -12.56 -14.01 -2.55
N VAL A 118 -12.53 -13.83 -1.22
CA VAL A 118 -11.80 -14.75 -0.34
C VAL A 118 -12.46 -16.13 -0.33
N ASN A 119 -13.79 -16.19 -0.24
CA ASN A 119 -14.54 -17.45 -0.29
C ASN A 119 -14.32 -18.19 -1.61
N GLU A 120 -14.36 -17.48 -2.74
CA GLU A 120 -14.07 -18.06 -4.06
C GLU A 120 -12.63 -18.60 -4.13
N ARG A 121 -11.64 -17.84 -3.62
CA ARG A 121 -10.25 -18.29 -3.55
C ARG A 121 -10.10 -19.56 -2.71
N VAL A 122 -10.78 -19.65 -1.56
CA VAL A 122 -10.75 -20.82 -0.69
C VAL A 122 -11.41 -22.03 -1.37
N ALA A 123 -12.54 -21.83 -2.05
CA ALA A 123 -13.18 -22.88 -2.85
C ALA A 123 -12.26 -23.43 -3.94
N ASN A 124 -11.36 -22.60 -4.46
CA ASN A 124 -10.33 -22.97 -5.44
C ASN A 124 -9.00 -23.45 -4.80
N GLY A 125 -8.99 -23.78 -3.51
CA GLY A 125 -7.82 -24.36 -2.81
C GLY A 125 -6.80 -23.34 -2.29
N GLY A 126 -7.13 -22.05 -2.26
CA GLY A 126 -6.28 -21.02 -1.69
C GLY A 126 -6.40 -20.88 -0.16
N HIS A 127 -5.64 -19.93 0.40
CA HIS A 127 -5.55 -19.72 1.85
C HIS A 127 -6.84 -19.16 2.46
N TYR A 128 -7.28 -19.77 3.56
CA TYR A 128 -8.40 -19.32 4.38
C TYR A 128 -8.02 -18.14 5.28
N VAL A 129 -8.91 -17.15 5.39
CA VAL A 129 -8.78 -16.03 6.33
C VAL A 129 -10.12 -15.88 7.03
N ASP A 130 -10.12 -15.76 8.36
CA ASP A 130 -11.37 -15.57 9.09
C ASP A 130 -11.99 -14.19 8.84
N GLN A 131 -13.32 -14.13 8.88
CA GLN A 131 -14.08 -12.93 8.55
C GLN A 131 -13.70 -11.72 9.42
N ASN A 132 -13.47 -11.91 10.72
CA ASN A 132 -13.06 -10.83 11.61
C ASN A 132 -11.73 -10.20 11.16
N ASN A 133 -10.75 -11.03 10.75
CA ASN A 133 -9.51 -10.53 10.17
C ASN A 133 -9.73 -9.83 8.82
N ILE A 134 -10.63 -10.32 7.96
CA ILE A 134 -10.97 -9.64 6.70
C ILE A 134 -11.52 -8.24 6.99
N GLU A 135 -12.48 -8.12 7.91
CA GLU A 135 -13.09 -6.85 8.31
C GLU A 135 -12.05 -5.88 8.89
N GLN A 136 -11.22 -6.36 9.83
CA GLN A 136 -10.14 -5.55 10.41
C GLN A 136 -9.15 -5.07 9.34
N ASN A 137 -8.71 -5.95 8.44
CA ASN A 137 -7.78 -5.60 7.37
C ASN A 137 -8.38 -4.57 6.41
N PHE A 138 -9.68 -4.70 6.14
CA PHE A 138 -10.40 -3.86 5.19
C PHE A 138 -10.54 -2.41 5.66
N ASP A 139 -10.76 -2.20 6.96
CA ASP A 139 -10.91 -0.86 7.52
C ASP A 139 -9.58 -0.26 8.00
N LEU A 140 -8.77 -1.03 8.73
CA LEU A 140 -7.49 -0.52 9.25
C LEU A 140 -6.52 -0.20 8.12
N GLY A 141 -6.48 -1.00 7.06
CA GLY A 141 -5.62 -0.73 5.91
C GLY A 141 -5.89 0.65 5.30
N LEU A 142 -7.16 1.07 5.23
CA LEU A 142 -7.55 2.35 4.66
C LEU A 142 -7.19 3.52 5.60
N GLN A 143 -7.40 3.34 6.90
CA GLN A 143 -6.99 4.33 7.92
C GLN A 143 -5.47 4.55 7.91
N TYR A 144 -4.71 3.48 7.74
CA TYR A 144 -3.25 3.54 7.65
C TYR A 144 -2.78 4.18 6.35
N LEU A 145 -3.43 3.87 5.22
CA LEU A 145 -3.19 4.57 3.96
C LEU A 145 -3.35 6.08 4.15
N GLU A 146 -4.47 6.49 4.74
CA GLU A 146 -4.72 7.89 5.06
C GLU A 146 -3.60 8.46 5.93
N LYS A 147 -3.25 7.78 7.03
CA LYS A 147 -2.22 8.22 7.99
C LYS A 147 -0.84 8.37 7.36
N PHE A 148 -0.44 7.48 6.46
CA PHE A 148 0.95 7.32 6.03
C PHE A 148 1.23 7.60 4.55
N ALA A 149 0.25 8.02 3.75
CA ALA A 149 0.44 8.33 2.34
C ALA A 149 1.66 9.24 2.06
N GLU A 150 1.89 10.26 2.90
CA GLU A 150 3.02 11.19 2.79
C GLU A 150 4.40 10.59 3.03
N GLN A 151 4.48 9.35 3.51
CA GLN A 151 5.76 8.67 3.73
C GLN A 151 6.33 8.08 2.45
N PHE A 152 5.51 7.93 1.40
CA PHE A 152 5.93 7.41 0.10
C PHE A 152 6.30 8.54 -0.88
N ASP A 153 7.18 8.23 -1.83
CA ASP A 153 7.56 9.18 -2.88
C ASP A 153 6.53 9.13 -4.03
N ASN A 154 6.03 7.94 -4.33
CA ASN A 154 4.96 7.70 -5.29
C ASN A 154 3.83 6.88 -4.65
N LEU A 155 2.59 7.24 -4.94
CA LEU A 155 1.39 6.54 -4.48
C LEU A 155 0.37 6.45 -5.62
N GLU A 156 -0.12 5.25 -5.87
CA GLU A 156 -1.25 4.98 -6.76
C GLU A 156 -2.36 4.30 -5.96
N ILE A 157 -3.56 4.90 -5.96
CA ILE A 157 -4.77 4.28 -5.39
C ILE A 157 -5.63 3.77 -6.54
N ILE A 158 -5.92 2.47 -6.54
CA ILE A 158 -6.62 1.80 -7.63
C ILE A 158 -7.87 1.12 -7.09
N ASP A 159 -9.00 1.38 -7.72
CA ASP A 159 -10.21 0.58 -7.56
C ASP A 159 -10.09 -0.73 -8.35
N ALA A 160 -10.06 -1.84 -7.61
CA ALA A 160 -9.96 -3.20 -8.14
C ALA A 160 -11.30 -3.96 -8.06
N SER A 161 -12.42 -3.26 -7.87
CA SER A 161 -13.75 -3.85 -7.71
C SER A 161 -14.35 -4.34 -9.02
N GLY A 162 -13.89 -3.82 -10.16
CA GLY A 162 -14.41 -4.15 -11.48
C GLY A 162 -14.37 -5.65 -11.79
N THR A 163 -15.32 -6.10 -12.61
CA THR A 163 -15.30 -7.45 -13.17
C THR A 163 -14.13 -7.63 -14.14
N ASN A 164 -13.64 -8.86 -14.32
CA ASN A 164 -12.50 -9.17 -15.19
C ASN A 164 -11.22 -8.36 -14.90
N TRP A 165 -10.97 -8.03 -13.63
CA TRP A 165 -9.80 -7.25 -13.22
C TRP A 165 -9.74 -5.85 -13.86
N GLN A 166 -10.90 -5.26 -14.17
CA GLN A 166 -10.95 -3.86 -14.57
C GLN A 166 -10.46 -2.97 -13.42
N LEU A 167 -9.34 -2.31 -13.66
CA LEU A 167 -8.70 -1.38 -12.72
C LEU A 167 -9.02 0.05 -13.10
N ARG A 168 -9.31 0.85 -12.08
CA ARG A 168 -9.51 2.29 -12.25
C ARG A 168 -8.62 3.06 -11.27
N SER A 169 -7.72 3.87 -11.80
CA SER A 169 -6.96 4.83 -11.00
C SER A 169 -7.90 5.84 -10.35
N LEU A 170 -7.83 5.96 -9.03
CA LEU A 170 -8.59 6.92 -8.22
C LEU A 170 -7.73 8.13 -7.84
N LEU A 171 -6.44 7.92 -7.62
CA LEU A 171 -5.49 8.96 -7.20
C LEU A 171 -4.09 8.54 -7.63
N SER A 172 -3.33 9.46 -8.22
CA SER A 172 -1.91 9.27 -8.50
C SER A 172 -1.09 10.42 -7.93
N ILE A 173 -0.03 10.06 -7.21
CA ILE A 173 0.99 10.96 -6.69
C ILE A 173 2.33 10.47 -7.22
N GLN A 174 3.06 11.36 -7.88
CA GLN A 174 4.39 11.08 -8.43
C GLN A 174 5.38 12.12 -7.94
N ASN A 175 6.53 11.66 -7.43
CA ASN A 175 7.56 12.50 -6.82
C ASN A 175 6.96 13.48 -5.80
N ARG A 176 6.06 12.97 -4.96
CA ARG A 176 5.31 13.71 -3.93
C ARG A 176 4.44 14.86 -4.47
N LYS A 177 4.03 14.79 -5.74
CA LYS A 177 3.10 15.74 -6.36
C LYS A 177 1.86 15.00 -6.82
N LEU A 178 0.70 15.56 -6.53
CA LEU A 178 -0.57 15.07 -7.07
C LEU A 178 -0.57 15.21 -8.60
N THR A 179 -0.75 14.11 -9.32
CA THR A 179 -0.76 14.06 -10.80
C THR A 179 -2.10 13.64 -11.38
N HIS A 180 -2.93 12.90 -10.65
CA HIS A 180 -4.25 12.46 -11.09
C HIS A 180 -5.23 12.36 -9.91
N VAL A 181 -6.47 12.78 -10.14
CA VAL A 181 -7.63 12.55 -9.27
C VAL A 181 -8.76 12.01 -10.15
N GLY A 182 -9.29 10.83 -9.80
CA GLY A 182 -10.40 10.21 -10.51
C GLY A 182 -11.74 10.89 -10.19
N ASN A 183 -12.64 10.91 -11.18
CA ASN A 183 -13.94 11.61 -11.06
C ASN A 183 -15.05 10.79 -10.38
N ASN A 184 -14.81 9.51 -10.10
CA ASN A 184 -15.82 8.61 -9.54
C ASN A 184 -15.16 7.70 -8.50
N VAL A 185 -15.28 8.08 -7.25
CA VAL A 185 -14.70 7.40 -6.08
C VAL A 185 -15.86 6.85 -5.25
N ALA A 186 -15.79 5.58 -4.84
CA ALA A 186 -16.80 4.98 -3.98
C ALA A 186 -16.96 5.79 -2.67
N GLU A 187 -18.19 5.94 -2.17
CA GLU A 187 -18.51 6.82 -1.04
C GLU A 187 -17.60 6.60 0.18
N ARG A 188 -17.35 5.32 0.52
CA ARG A 188 -16.45 4.91 1.61
C ARG A 188 -15.00 5.45 1.49
N LEU A 189 -14.53 5.75 0.27
CA LEU A 189 -13.17 6.19 0.00
C LEU A 189 -13.06 7.72 -0.06
N ILE A 190 -14.17 8.44 -0.21
CA ILE A 190 -14.17 9.89 -0.46
C ILE A 190 -13.40 10.63 0.64
N GLN A 191 -13.68 10.33 1.90
CA GLN A 191 -13.02 10.99 3.03
C GLN A 191 -11.50 10.78 2.99
N THR A 192 -11.05 9.52 2.87
CA THR A 192 -9.63 9.19 2.83
C THR A 192 -8.93 9.77 1.62
N VAL A 193 -9.53 9.68 0.42
CA VAL A 193 -8.94 10.26 -0.80
C VAL A 193 -8.82 11.78 -0.67
N ASN A 194 -9.83 12.48 -0.16
CA ASN A 194 -9.76 13.93 0.06
C ASN A 194 -8.70 14.30 1.10
N ALA A 195 -8.63 13.57 2.22
CA ALA A 195 -7.61 13.79 3.25
C ALA A 195 -6.18 13.61 2.71
N ILE A 196 -5.98 12.69 1.76
CA ILE A 196 -4.69 12.52 1.07
C ILE A 196 -4.47 13.69 0.10
N ILE A 197 -5.45 14.05 -0.74
CA ILE A 197 -5.35 15.19 -1.67
C ILE A 197 -4.92 16.47 -0.93
N ASP A 198 -5.52 16.76 0.21
CA ASP A 198 -5.24 17.96 1.01
C ASP A 198 -3.77 18.02 1.48
N ARG A 199 -3.15 16.87 1.74
CA ARG A 199 -1.75 16.78 2.16
C ARG A 199 -0.77 16.99 1.01
N PHE A 200 -1.15 16.57 -0.19
CA PHE A 200 -0.32 16.71 -1.40
C PHE A 200 -0.62 17.99 -2.21
N THR A 201 -1.58 18.80 -1.76
CA THR A 201 -1.93 20.07 -2.38
C THR A 201 -1.40 21.22 -1.51
N PRO A 202 -0.47 22.05 -2.00
CA PRO A 202 0.01 23.18 -1.22
C PRO A 202 -1.15 24.13 -0.90
N PRO A 203 -1.20 24.73 0.31
CA PRO A 203 -2.22 25.71 0.64
C PRO A 203 -2.16 26.85 -0.38
N ARG A 204 -3.32 27.32 -0.88
CA ARG A 204 -3.35 28.48 -1.78
C ARG A 204 -2.59 29.62 -1.11
N PRO A 205 -1.62 30.25 -1.79
CA PRO A 205 -0.97 31.43 -1.22
C PRO A 205 -2.05 32.46 -0.93
N LYS A 206 -2.11 32.96 0.32
CA LYS A 206 -2.98 34.08 0.66
C LYS A 206 -2.67 35.19 -0.34
N GLN A 207 -3.68 35.65 -1.09
CA GLN A 207 -3.53 36.85 -1.89
C GLN A 207 -3.13 37.98 -0.95
N VAL A 208 -1.87 38.39 -1.01
CA VAL A 208 -1.43 39.61 -0.34
C VAL A 208 -2.06 40.75 -1.13
N LEU A 209 -3.24 41.23 -0.68
CA LEU A 209 -3.83 42.46 -1.20
C LEU A 209 -2.81 43.57 -0.98
N ARG A 210 -2.15 44.00 -2.06
CA ARG A 210 -1.30 45.18 -2.00
C ARG A 210 -2.22 46.40 -1.90
N PRO A 211 -2.00 47.31 -0.94
CA PRO A 211 -2.77 48.54 -0.88
C PRO A 211 -2.61 49.30 -2.20
N TYR A 212 -3.73 49.69 -2.80
CA TYR A 212 -3.75 50.51 -4.00
C TYR A 212 -3.07 51.85 -3.68
N ARG A 213 -1.85 52.03 -4.18
CA ARG A 213 -1.20 53.34 -4.21
C ARG A 213 -1.68 54.00 -5.49
N GLY A 214 -2.67 54.87 -5.35
CA GLY A 214 -3.19 55.67 -6.48
C GLY A 214 -2.09 56.45 -7.20
N PRO A 215 -2.39 57.01 -8.39
CA PRO A 215 -1.39 57.69 -9.20
C PRO A 215 -0.72 58.81 -8.38
N ARG A 216 0.62 58.77 -8.34
CA ARG A 216 1.43 59.86 -7.76
C ARG A 216 1.21 61.09 -8.63
N ARG A 217 0.76 62.18 -8.02
CA ARG A 217 0.71 63.52 -8.65
C ARG A 217 2.11 64.08 -8.78
#